data_AF-X0QG80-F1
#
_entry.id   AF-X0QG80-F1
#
_cell.length_a   1.000
_cell.length_b   1.000
_cell.length_c   1.000
_cell.angle_alpha   90.00
_cell.angle_beta   90.00
_cell.angle_gamma   90.00
#
_symmetry.space_group_name_H-M   'P 1'
#
loop_
_entity.id
_entity.type
_entity.pdbx_description
1 polymer ?
#
loop_
_entity_poly.entity_id
_entity_poly.type
_entity_poly.pdbx_seq_one_letter_code
_entity_poly.pdbx_strand_id
1 'polypeptide(L)' 'MFIGGEPLNNQVLTWWNFVADNKAEVEQSIINWNNGHERFVNVDSDMKRLPAPELPRGFKG' A
#
# COMPACT_ATOMS: atom_id res chain seq x y z
N MET A 1 21.29 -2.50 17.20
CA MET A 1 19.87 -2.93 17.27
C MET A 1 19.77 -4.29 16.60
N PHE A 2 19.07 -5.25 17.23
CA PHE A 2 18.87 -6.60 16.70
C PHE A 2 17.37 -6.82 16.50
N ILE A 3 16.99 -7.40 15.36
CA ILE A 3 15.60 -7.72 14.98
C ILE A 3 15.58 -9.11 14.33
N GLY A 4 14.59 -9.93 14.69
CA GLY A 4 14.43 -11.30 14.21
C GLY A 4 13.01 -11.84 14.46
N GLY A 5 12.65 -12.92 13.79
CA GLY A 5 11.32 -13.56 13.85
C GLY A 5 11.23 -14.77 12.91
N GLU A 6 10.14 -15.51 12.98
CA GLU A 6 9.86 -16.66 12.11
C GLU A 6 9.62 -16.21 10.65
N PRO A 7 10.09 -16.97 9.63
CA PRO A 7 9.81 -16.66 8.23
C PRO A 7 8.30 -16.64 7.91
N LEU A 8 7.86 -15.61 7.18
CA LEU A 8 6.52 -15.58 6.60
C LEU A 8 6.51 -16.40 5.30
N ASN A 9 5.72 -17.48 5.26
CA ASN A 9 5.68 -18.43 4.14
C ASN A 9 4.68 -18.03 3.03
N ASN A 10 4.09 -16.84 3.11
CA ASN A 10 3.09 -16.36 2.17
C ASN A 10 3.73 -15.44 1.12
N GLN A 11 3.10 -15.34 -0.05
CA GLN A 11 3.46 -14.30 -1.01
C GLN A 11 3.16 -12.94 -0.38
N VAL A 12 4.12 -12.02 -0.49
CA VAL A 12 4.00 -10.66 0.01
C VAL A 12 4.43 -9.71 -1.10
N LEU A 13 3.54 -8.79 -1.43
CA LEU A 13 3.80 -7.68 -2.33
C LEU A 13 3.85 -6.40 -1.52
N THR A 14 4.94 -5.67 -1.64
CA THR A 14 5.11 -4.36 -1.03
C THR A 14 5.27 -3.30 -2.12
N TRP A 15 4.39 -2.30 -2.10
CA TRP A 15 4.48 -1.15 -2.99
C TRP A 15 4.06 0.11 -2.24
N TRP A 16 4.93 1.11 -2.23
CA TRP A 16 4.75 2.31 -1.42
C TRP A 16 4.42 1.94 0.04
N ASN A 17 3.31 2.41 0.58
CA ASN A 17 2.84 2.14 1.94
C ASN A 17 1.82 0.98 2.00
N PHE A 18 1.75 0.15 0.97
CA PHE A 18 0.83 -0.98 0.90
C PHE A 18 1.58 -2.31 0.96
N VAL A 19 1.03 -3.24 1.74
CA VAL A 19 1.45 -4.63 1.84
C VAL A 19 0.21 -5.49 1.60
N ALA A 20 0.28 -6.40 0.63
CA ALA A 20 -0.81 -7.28 0.25
C ALA A 20 -0.27 -8.65 -0.22
N ASP A 21 -1.13 -9.64 -0.38
CA ASP A 21 -0.74 -10.95 -0.90
C ASP A 21 -0.89 -11.07 -2.44
N ASN A 22 -1.63 -10.14 -3.07
CA ASN A 22 -1.89 -10.14 -4.50
C ASN A 22 -1.91 -8.73 -5.11
N LYS A 23 -1.70 -8.65 -6.42
CA LYS A 23 -1.60 -7.37 -7.15
C LYS A 23 -2.91 -6.57 -7.14
N ALA A 24 -4.06 -7.21 -7.24
CA ALA A 24 -5.36 -6.54 -7.32
C ALA A 24 -5.68 -5.75 -6.04
N GLU A 25 -5.29 -6.27 -4.87
CA GLU A 25 -5.41 -5.54 -3.61
C GLU A 25 -4.54 -4.28 -3.54
N VAL A 26 -3.33 -4.33 -4.10
CA VAL A 26 -2.45 -3.15 -4.19
C VAL A 26 -3.09 -2.09 -5.10
N GLU A 27 -3.60 -2.48 -6.26
CA GLU A 27 -4.29 -1.58 -7.19
C GLU A 27 -5.53 -0.94 -6.55
N GLN A 28 -6.35 -1.75 -5.87
CA GLN A 28 -7.52 -1.26 -5.16
C GLN A 28 -7.13 -0.29 -4.04
N SER A 29 -6.02 -0.55 -3.34
CA SER A 29 -5.52 0.33 -2.28
C SER A 29 -5.03 1.68 -2.85
N ILE A 30 -4.37 1.69 -4.01
CA ILE A 30 -4.00 2.92 -4.72
C ILE A 30 -5.24 3.74 -5.09
N ILE A 31 -6.26 3.10 -5.68
CA ILE A 31 -7.52 3.76 -6.06
C ILE A 31 -8.22 4.34 -4.82
N ASN A 32 -8.39 3.52 -3.78
CA ASN A 32 -9.05 3.93 -2.55
C ASN A 32 -8.33 5.09 -1.87
N TRP A 33 -6.99 5.06 -1.85
CA TRP A 33 -6.21 6.15 -1.29
C TRP A 33 -6.34 7.44 -2.11
N ASN A 34 -6.20 7.36 -3.43
CA ASN A 34 -6.28 8.54 -4.29
C ASN A 34 -7.69 9.16 -4.33
N ASN A 35 -8.73 8.36 -4.16
CA ASN A 35 -10.13 8.81 -4.15
C ASN A 35 -10.65 9.21 -2.76
N GLY A 36 -9.85 9.11 -1.69
CA GLY A 36 -10.30 9.48 -0.34
C GLY A 36 -11.34 8.52 0.25
N HIS A 37 -11.24 7.22 -0.07
CA HIS A 37 -12.13 6.19 0.46
C HIS A 37 -12.18 6.20 1.99
N GLU A 38 -13.33 5.90 2.60
CA GLU A 38 -13.58 5.97 4.05
C GLU A 38 -12.58 5.17 4.92
N ARG A 39 -12.06 4.05 4.40
CA ARG A 39 -10.97 3.27 5.02
C ARG A 39 -9.73 4.11 5.31
N PHE A 40 -9.44 5.11 4.47
CA PHE A 40 -8.33 6.05 4.62
C PHE A 40 -8.88 7.40 5.05
N VAL A 41 -9.25 7.49 6.33
CA VAL A 41 -9.84 8.69 6.93
C VAL A 41 -9.04 9.97 6.66
N ASN A 42 -9.72 11.10 6.72
CA ASN A 42 -9.06 12.40 6.71
C ASN A 42 -8.37 12.63 8.05
N VAL A 43 -7.11 13.06 7.97
CA VAL A 43 -6.33 13.47 9.13
C VAL A 43 -6.46 14.98 9.27
N ASP A 44 -6.73 15.46 10.48
CA ASP A 44 -6.80 16.88 10.78
C ASP A 44 -5.39 17.48 10.73
N SER A 45 -5.04 18.00 9.55
CA SER A 45 -3.73 18.57 9.25
C SER A 45 -3.83 19.53 8.08
N ASP A 46 -3.05 20.61 8.12
CA ASP A 46 -2.90 21.55 7.02
C ASP A 46 -2.08 20.98 5.83
N MET A 47 -1.54 19.76 5.98
CA MET A 47 -0.73 19.12 4.96
C MET A 47 -1.58 18.54 3.83
N LYS A 48 -1.08 18.68 2.59
CA LYS A 48 -1.72 18.07 1.42
C LYS A 48 -1.53 16.55 1.44
N ARG A 49 -2.60 15.81 1.14
CA ARG A 49 -2.53 14.36 0.92
C ARG A 49 -1.56 14.06 -0.24
N LEU A 50 -0.61 13.16 0.00
CA LEU A 50 0.31 12.68 -1.03
C LEU A 50 -0.40 11.68 -1.94
N PRO A 51 -0.35 11.81 -3.28
CA PRO A 51 -0.91 10.80 -4.17
C PRO A 51 -0.08 9.51 -4.12
N ALA A 52 -0.76 8.36 -4.15
CA ALA A 52 -0.10 7.08 -4.36
C ALA A 52 0.28 6.93 -5.84
N PRO A 53 1.51 6.49 -6.17
CA PRO A 53 1.93 6.27 -7.54
C PRO A 53 1.21 5.04 -8.15
N GLU A 54 1.01 5.08 -9.47
CA GLU A 54 0.58 3.91 -10.23
C GLU A 54 1.59 2.75 -10.11
N LEU A 55 1.13 1.52 -10.33
CA LEU A 55 2.03 0.39 -10.38
C LEU A 55 3.01 0.53 -11.55
N PRO A 56 4.29 0.16 -11.37
CA PRO A 56 5.27 0.21 -12.44
C PRO A 56 4.93 -0.81 -13.52
N ARG A 57 5.33 -0.51 -14.76
CA ARG A 57 5.21 -1.47 -15.86
C ARG A 57 5.94 -2.77 -15.51
N GLY A 58 5.24 -3.90 -15.67
CA GLY A 58 5.78 -5.21 -15.34
C GLY A 58 5.79 -5.54 -13.85
N PHE A 59 5.06 -4.81 -13.00
CA PHE A 59 4.87 -5.19 -11.60
C PHE A 59 4.34 -6.62 -11.50
N LYS A 60 5.14 -7.50 -10.90
CA LYS A 60 4.84 -8.92 -10.72
C LYS A 60 4.14 -9.11 -9.39
N GLY A 61 3.04 -9.85 -9.41
CA GLY A 61 2.19 -10.15 -8.28
C GLY A 61 1.02 -11.00 -8.70
#